data_AF-X1SCY0-F1
#
_entry.id   AF-X1SCY0-F1
#
_cell.length_a   1.000
_cell.length_b   1.000
_cell.length_c   1.000
_cell.angle_alpha   90.00
_cell.angle_beta   90.00
_cell.angle_gamma   90.00
#
_symmetry.space_group_name_H-M   'P 1'
#
loop_
_entity.id
_entity.type
_entity.pdbx_description
1 polymer ?
#
loop_
_entity_poly.entity_id
_entity_poly.type
_entity_poly.pdbx_seq_one_letter_code
_entity_poly.pdbx_strand_id
1 'polypeptide(L)'
;MAGKVPKTVSESEPISEIKKVTEPIGQKNVADEQVNPATEDTLAAQLDITLSALRDAIEIYLERTTEVSVATGDATGGSTTTLEDTNVVWVVSKWTDAIAEITDISTGKHYFVTITSNDENTLTFSAIAVDIVAGDHYQIRMVLAPTNLNKWGGISLTGRDVSLDLQHLNADLSTLATQTE
;
A
#
# COMPACT_ATOMS: atom_id res chain seq x y z
N MET A 1 -3.57 55.05 19.68
CA MET A 1 -2.56 54.06 20.07
C MET A 1 -3.23 52.98 20.91
N ALA A 2 -2.85 51.73 20.66
CA ALA A 2 -2.94 50.53 21.51
C ALA A 2 -4.34 50.01 21.89
N GLY A 3 -4.78 48.98 21.15
CA GLY A 3 -5.61 47.92 21.69
C GLY A 3 -4.75 46.75 22.20
N LYS A 4 -5.21 46.08 23.25
CA LYS A 4 -5.12 44.63 23.46
C LYS A 4 -5.94 44.27 24.70
N VAL A 5 -6.99 43.46 24.49
CA VAL A 5 -7.76 42.82 25.58
C VAL A 5 -7.19 41.40 25.75
N PRO A 6 -6.96 40.93 26.99
CA PRO A 6 -6.37 39.61 27.25
C PRO A 6 -7.45 38.52 27.25
N LYS A 7 -7.13 37.35 26.70
CA LYS A 7 -7.95 36.14 26.85
C LYS A 7 -7.34 35.23 27.92
N THR A 8 -8.16 34.91 28.91
CA THR A 8 -8.02 33.84 29.89
C THR A 8 -8.27 32.48 29.25
N VAL A 9 -7.52 31.47 29.68
CA VAL A 9 -7.94 30.07 29.64
C VAL A 9 -7.63 29.46 30.99
N SER A 10 -8.67 28.83 31.55
CA SER A 10 -8.72 28.12 32.82
C SER A 10 -8.56 26.63 32.53
N GLU A 11 -7.66 25.95 33.23
CA GLU A 11 -7.68 24.48 33.32
C GLU A 11 -7.50 24.03 34.77
N SER A 12 -8.34 23.08 35.12
CA SER A 12 -8.58 22.44 36.41
C SER A 12 -7.52 21.40 36.77
N GLU A 13 -7.10 21.39 38.04
CA GLU A 13 -6.40 20.29 38.71
C GLU A 13 -7.34 19.08 39.00
N PRO A 14 -6.91 18.03 39.73
CA PRO A 14 -5.89 17.02 39.40
C PRO A 14 -6.50 15.60 39.52
N ILE A 15 -5.82 14.55 39.04
CA ILE A 15 -6.16 13.17 39.43
C ILE A 15 -4.97 12.53 40.12
N SER A 16 -5.10 12.46 41.44
CA SER A 16 -4.30 11.69 42.38
C SER A 16 -4.67 10.20 42.33
N GLU A 17 -3.70 9.37 42.71
CA GLU A 17 -3.83 7.94 43.10
C GLU A 17 -3.83 6.88 42.00
N ILE A 18 -2.65 6.31 41.75
CA ILE A 18 -2.49 4.85 41.85
C ILE A 18 -1.20 4.56 42.64
N LYS A 19 -1.37 4.27 43.93
CA LYS A 19 -0.33 3.71 44.79
C LYS A 19 -0.75 2.27 45.11
N LYS A 20 0.18 1.34 44.95
CA LYS A 20 0.20 -0.08 45.42
C LYS A 20 -0.57 -1.13 44.62
N VAL A 21 0.18 -1.85 43.79
CA VAL A 21 0.14 -3.32 43.59
C VAL A 21 1.56 -3.63 43.09
N THR A 22 2.41 -4.53 43.59
CA THR A 22 2.46 -5.47 44.71
C THR A 22 3.94 -5.90 44.75
N GLU A 23 4.45 -6.21 45.93
CA GLU A 23 5.87 -6.52 46.14
C GLU A 23 6.41 -7.62 45.21
N PRO A 24 7.68 -7.55 44.78
CA PRO A 24 8.28 -8.53 43.88
C PRO A 24 8.43 -9.89 44.57
N ILE A 25 8.05 -10.94 43.85
CA ILE A 25 8.38 -12.33 44.14
C ILE A 25 9.91 -12.43 44.28
N GLY A 26 10.37 -13.03 45.37
CA GLY A 26 11.78 -13.10 45.77
C GLY A 26 12.72 -13.39 44.60
N GLN A 27 13.61 -12.43 44.34
CA GLN A 27 14.73 -12.59 43.43
C GLN A 27 15.51 -13.84 43.86
N LYS A 28 15.53 -14.84 42.98
CA LYS A 28 16.55 -15.88 42.99
C LYS A 28 17.88 -15.14 42.94
N ASN A 29 18.69 -15.25 44.00
CA ASN A 29 20.03 -14.65 44.06
C ASN A 29 20.85 -15.16 42.87
N VAL A 30 20.91 -14.36 41.82
CA VAL A 30 21.90 -14.45 40.77
C VAL A 30 23.14 -13.71 41.29
N ALA A 31 23.75 -14.26 42.33
CA ALA A 31 25.08 -13.82 42.71
C ALA A 31 26.05 -14.48 41.71
N ASP A 32 26.81 -13.62 41.02
CA ASP A 32 28.00 -13.92 40.22
C ASP A 32 27.82 -14.55 38.84
N GLU A 33 26.84 -14.07 38.08
CA GLU A 33 27.06 -13.93 36.63
C GLU A 33 27.05 -12.44 36.32
N GLN A 34 28.24 -11.84 36.37
CA GLN A 34 28.42 -10.45 35.99
C GLN A 34 28.04 -10.36 34.51
N VAL A 35 26.81 -9.91 34.22
CA VAL A 35 26.42 -9.56 32.86
C VAL A 35 27.41 -8.50 32.43
N ASN A 36 28.34 -8.91 31.57
CA ASN A 36 29.42 -8.06 31.12
C ASN A 36 28.77 -6.82 30.49
N PRO A 37 29.05 -5.58 30.93
CA PRO A 37 28.42 -4.38 30.36
C PRO A 37 28.66 -4.26 28.84
N ALA A 38 29.73 -4.90 28.34
CA ALA A 38 29.94 -5.04 26.90
C ALA A 38 28.82 -5.81 26.19
N THR A 39 28.13 -6.74 26.87
CA THR A 39 27.00 -7.48 26.30
C THR A 39 25.75 -6.61 26.19
N GLU A 40 25.41 -5.79 27.18
CA GLU A 40 24.23 -4.91 27.12
C GLU A 40 24.36 -3.83 26.05
N ASP A 41 25.53 -3.19 25.94
CA ASP A 41 25.81 -2.20 24.89
C ASP A 41 25.80 -2.85 23.50
N THR A 42 26.31 -4.08 23.35
CA THR A 42 26.21 -4.81 22.08
C THR A 42 24.80 -5.27 21.75
N LEU A 43 23.98 -5.60 22.74
CA LEU A 43 22.57 -5.95 22.54
C LEU A 43 21.76 -4.73 22.10
N ALA A 44 21.99 -3.56 22.71
CA ALA A 44 21.35 -2.31 22.31
C ALA A 44 21.73 -1.89 20.88
N ALA A 45 23.01 -2.01 20.52
CA ALA A 45 23.48 -1.73 19.17
C ALA A 45 22.90 -2.72 18.13
N GLN A 46 22.81 -4.00 18.46
CA GLN A 46 22.19 -5.01 17.60
C GLN A 46 20.69 -4.73 17.39
N LEU A 47 19.99 -4.30 18.44
CA LEU A 47 18.57 -3.94 18.35
C LEU A 47 18.35 -2.73 17.44
N ASP A 48 19.17 -1.68 17.56
CA ASP A 48 19.06 -0.45 16.78
C ASP A 48 19.36 -0.69 15.28
N ILE A 49 20.38 -1.49 14.97
CA ILE A 49 20.69 -1.94 13.60
C ILE A 49 19.51 -2.74 13.03
N THR A 50 18.93 -3.63 13.83
CA THR A 50 17.80 -4.47 13.40
C THR A 50 16.56 -3.61 13.12
N LEU A 51 16.27 -2.61 13.97
CA LEU A 51 15.15 -1.69 13.77
C LEU A 51 15.35 -0.79 12.55
N SER A 52 16.56 -0.28 12.32
CA SER A 52 16.89 0.52 11.13
C SER A 52 16.69 -0.30 9.86
N ALA A 53 17.22 -1.52 9.81
CA ALA A 53 17.05 -2.40 8.64
C ALA A 53 15.58 -2.78 8.40
N LEU A 54 14.81 -2.99 9.47
CA LEU A 54 13.36 -3.22 9.38
C LEU A 54 12.62 -1.99 8.83
N ARG A 55 13.00 -0.78 9.26
CA ARG A 55 12.40 0.47 8.78
C ARG A 55 12.71 0.71 7.31
N ASP A 56 13.97 0.56 6.92
CA ASP A 56 14.42 0.73 5.53
C ASP A 56 13.73 -0.30 4.62
N ALA A 57 13.59 -1.55 5.09
CA ALA A 57 12.86 -2.58 4.35
C ALA A 57 11.36 -2.26 4.21
N ILE A 58 10.72 -1.70 5.24
CA ILE A 58 9.31 -1.28 5.19
C ILE A 58 9.13 -0.08 4.24
N GLU A 59 10.05 0.88 4.24
CA GLU A 59 10.03 2.06 3.36
C GLU A 59 10.21 1.65 1.88
N ILE A 60 11.17 0.78 1.59
CA ILE A 60 11.37 0.19 0.26
C ILE A 60 10.12 -0.57 -0.22
N TYR A 61 9.41 -1.22 0.71
CA TYR A 61 8.22 -2.00 0.38
C TYR A 61 6.99 -1.12 0.09
N LEU A 62 6.90 0.06 0.71
CA LEU A 62 5.84 1.04 0.45
C LEU A 62 6.10 1.85 -0.83
N GLU A 63 7.36 2.08 -1.18
CA GLU A 63 7.77 2.89 -2.34
C GLU A 63 7.65 2.19 -3.70
N ARG A 64 7.55 0.85 -3.74
CA ARG A 64 7.52 0.09 -5.01
C ARG A 64 6.14 -0.07 -5.63
N THR A 65 5.21 0.80 -5.29
CA THR A 65 3.88 0.88 -5.91
C THR A 65 4.03 1.53 -7.29
N THR A 66 4.08 0.73 -8.36
CA THR A 66 4.09 1.29 -9.73
C THR A 66 2.66 1.52 -10.16
N GLU A 67 2.22 2.78 -10.14
CA GLU A 67 0.98 3.18 -10.80
C GLU A 67 1.22 3.28 -12.30
N VAL A 68 0.51 2.46 -13.07
CA VAL A 68 0.51 2.54 -14.53
C VAL A 68 -0.88 2.96 -14.98
N SER A 69 -0.95 4.03 -15.78
CA SER A 69 -2.18 4.36 -16.51
C SER A 69 -2.37 3.29 -17.58
N VAL A 70 -3.51 2.60 -17.51
CA VAL A 70 -3.81 1.44 -18.35
C VAL A 70 -5.01 1.68 -19.28
N ALA A 71 -5.77 2.75 -19.04
CA ALA A 71 -6.84 3.22 -19.92
C ALA A 71 -7.09 4.71 -19.72
N THR A 72 -7.54 5.40 -20.78
CA THR A 72 -7.93 6.81 -20.76
C THR A 72 -9.06 7.04 -21.76
N GLY A 73 -9.88 8.06 -21.53
CA GLY A 73 -10.99 8.44 -22.39
C GLY A 73 -11.67 9.71 -21.90
N ASP A 74 -12.79 10.05 -22.54
CA ASP A 74 -13.63 11.18 -22.16
C ASP A 74 -15.04 10.65 -21.88
N ALA A 75 -15.59 10.96 -20.72
CA ALA A 75 -16.90 10.49 -20.32
C ALA A 75 -17.97 10.96 -21.32
N THR A 76 -18.95 10.10 -21.57
CA THR A 76 -20.18 10.45 -22.31
C THR A 76 -21.29 10.94 -21.37
N GLY A 77 -21.14 10.71 -20.07
CA GLY A 77 -22.06 11.15 -19.02
C GLY A 77 -21.73 10.51 -17.68
N GLY A 78 -22.65 10.61 -16.72
CA GLY A 78 -22.53 10.00 -15.42
C GLY A 78 -23.31 10.73 -14.34
N SER A 79 -22.88 10.52 -13.09
CA SER A 79 -23.45 11.11 -11.88
C SER A 79 -22.35 11.34 -10.84
N THR A 80 -22.69 11.86 -9.67
CA THR A 80 -21.75 11.87 -8.52
C THR A 80 -21.16 10.50 -8.16
N THR A 81 -21.78 9.38 -8.55
CA THR A 81 -21.36 8.01 -8.21
C THR A 81 -20.96 7.15 -9.40
N THR A 82 -21.09 7.66 -10.62
CA THR A 82 -20.85 6.89 -11.85
C THR A 82 -20.14 7.71 -12.92
N LEU A 83 -19.31 7.04 -13.72
CA LEU A 83 -18.78 7.56 -14.97
C LEU A 83 -19.23 6.62 -16.09
N GLU A 84 -19.87 7.17 -17.12
CA GLU A 84 -20.35 6.44 -18.28
C GLU A 84 -19.57 6.83 -19.54
N ASP A 85 -18.95 5.86 -20.22
CA ASP A 85 -18.34 6.05 -21.54
C ASP A 85 -18.88 5.01 -22.53
N THR A 86 -19.89 5.42 -23.30
CA THR A 86 -20.55 4.58 -24.32
C THR A 86 -19.69 4.36 -25.57
N ASN A 87 -18.53 5.02 -25.71
CA ASN A 87 -17.59 4.78 -26.81
C ASN A 87 -16.59 3.66 -26.51
N VAL A 88 -16.56 3.18 -25.27
CA VAL A 88 -15.64 2.15 -24.81
C VAL A 88 -16.43 0.90 -24.38
N VAL A 89 -15.82 -0.26 -24.59
CA VAL A 89 -16.32 -1.54 -24.07
C VAL A 89 -15.27 -2.14 -23.16
N TRP A 90 -15.46 -1.95 -21.86
CA TRP A 90 -14.64 -2.56 -20.82
C TRP A 90 -14.98 -4.02 -20.61
N VAL A 91 -13.98 -4.77 -20.14
CA VAL A 91 -14.25 -6.10 -19.58
C VAL A 91 -14.94 -5.88 -18.23
N VAL A 92 -16.14 -6.43 -18.07
CA VAL A 92 -16.93 -6.37 -16.82
C VAL A 92 -16.07 -6.81 -15.62
N SER A 93 -16.14 -6.05 -14.53
CA SER A 93 -15.39 -6.28 -13.28
C SER A 93 -13.85 -6.26 -13.36
N LYS A 94 -13.26 -5.93 -14.52
CA LYS A 94 -11.80 -5.86 -14.67
C LYS A 94 -11.18 -4.69 -13.89
N TRP A 95 -11.93 -3.60 -13.74
CA TRP A 95 -11.42 -2.35 -13.18
C TRP A 95 -11.81 -2.15 -11.71
N THR A 96 -12.45 -3.13 -11.08
CA THR A 96 -12.68 -3.13 -9.64
C THR A 96 -11.36 -2.95 -8.88
N ASP A 97 -11.39 -2.10 -7.84
CA ASP A 97 -10.26 -1.69 -7.01
C ASP A 97 -9.17 -0.86 -7.72
N ALA A 98 -9.30 -0.58 -9.01
CA ALA A 98 -8.44 0.39 -9.68
C ALA A 98 -8.81 1.83 -9.28
N ILE A 99 -7.87 2.76 -9.49
CA ILE A 99 -8.08 4.18 -9.22
C ILE A 99 -8.49 4.87 -10.53
N ALA A 100 -9.63 5.54 -10.54
CA ALA A 100 -9.97 6.49 -11.59
C ALA A 100 -9.54 7.90 -11.17
N GLU A 101 -8.74 8.54 -12.00
CA GLU A 101 -8.54 9.98 -11.97
C GLU A 101 -9.49 10.62 -12.97
N ILE A 102 -10.32 11.55 -12.51
CA ILE A 102 -11.32 12.24 -13.32
C ILE A 102 -11.03 13.74 -13.28
N THR A 103 -10.96 14.37 -14.45
CA THR A 103 -10.75 15.81 -14.62
C THR A 103 -12.03 16.46 -15.10
N ASP A 104 -12.64 17.28 -14.25
CA ASP A 104 -13.84 18.06 -14.58
C ASP A 104 -13.50 19.10 -15.64
N ILE A 105 -14.15 19.03 -16.81
CA ILE A 105 -13.88 19.91 -17.95
C ILE A 105 -14.22 21.38 -17.66
N SER A 106 -15.19 21.64 -16.78
CA SER A 106 -15.67 22.98 -16.47
C SER A 106 -14.80 23.71 -15.46
N THR A 107 -14.21 22.97 -14.49
CA THR A 107 -13.41 23.57 -13.42
C THR A 107 -11.92 23.23 -13.49
N GLY A 108 -11.53 22.21 -14.25
CA GLY A 108 -10.16 21.66 -14.29
C GLY A 108 -9.75 20.95 -12.99
N LYS A 109 -10.69 20.61 -12.10
CA LYS A 109 -10.40 19.90 -10.85
C LYS A 109 -10.24 18.41 -11.08
N HIS A 110 -9.33 17.81 -10.32
CA HIS A 110 -9.06 16.37 -10.34
C HIS A 110 -9.72 15.67 -9.15
N TYR A 111 -10.35 14.53 -9.43
CA TYR A 111 -10.94 13.63 -8.44
C TYR A 111 -10.29 12.26 -8.56
N PHE A 112 -9.83 11.73 -7.44
CA PHE A 112 -9.24 10.39 -7.37
C PHE A 112 -10.20 9.49 -6.61
N VAL A 113 -10.73 8.48 -7.28
CA VAL A 113 -11.73 7.57 -6.71
C VAL A 113 -11.34 6.12 -6.94
N THR A 114 -11.64 5.26 -5.98
CA THR A 114 -11.54 3.81 -6.16
C THR A 114 -12.80 3.30 -6.84
N ILE A 115 -12.64 2.56 -7.93
CA ILE A 115 -13.73 1.93 -8.65
C ILE A 115 -14.22 0.74 -7.83
N THR A 116 -15.49 0.76 -7.40
CA THR A 116 -16.10 -0.30 -6.60
C THR A 116 -16.69 -1.41 -7.46
N SER A 117 -17.11 -1.08 -8.68
CA SER A 117 -17.52 -2.03 -9.70
C SER A 117 -17.48 -1.39 -11.09
N ASN A 118 -17.43 -2.22 -12.13
CA ASN A 118 -17.65 -1.76 -13.50
C ASN A 118 -18.43 -2.80 -14.33
N ASP A 119 -19.24 -2.32 -15.26
CA ASP A 119 -19.78 -3.11 -16.36
C ASP A 119 -19.05 -2.76 -17.67
N GLU A 120 -19.72 -2.94 -18.82
CA GLU A 120 -19.14 -2.69 -20.14
C GLU A 120 -18.85 -1.21 -20.41
N ASN A 121 -19.60 -0.28 -19.83
CA ASN A 121 -19.51 1.14 -20.16
C ASN A 121 -19.72 2.08 -18.96
N THR A 122 -19.91 1.53 -17.76
CA THR A 122 -20.09 2.29 -16.53
C THR A 122 -19.08 1.87 -15.46
N LEU A 123 -18.36 2.86 -14.90
CA LEU A 123 -17.58 2.71 -13.66
C LEU A 123 -18.43 3.22 -12.50
N THR A 124 -18.48 2.48 -11.40
CA THR A 124 -19.15 2.89 -10.15
C THR A 124 -18.12 3.16 -9.06
N PHE A 125 -18.33 4.19 -8.26
CA PHE A 125 -17.46 4.59 -7.16
C PHE A 125 -18.23 5.36 -6.07
N SER A 126 -17.56 5.69 -4.97
CA SER A 126 -18.13 6.51 -3.90
C SER A 126 -18.41 7.94 -4.36
N ALA A 127 -19.50 8.54 -3.86
CA ALA A 127 -19.96 9.85 -4.32
C ALA A 127 -18.87 10.94 -4.23
N ILE A 128 -18.69 11.70 -5.33
CA ILE A 128 -17.87 12.92 -5.38
C ILE A 128 -18.77 14.17 -5.32
N ALA A 129 -18.14 15.34 -5.24
CA ALA A 129 -18.84 16.62 -5.01
C ALA A 129 -19.57 17.19 -6.25
N VAL A 130 -19.35 16.62 -7.44
CA VAL A 130 -19.88 17.11 -8.72
C VAL A 130 -20.41 15.93 -9.54
N ASP A 131 -21.42 16.18 -10.38
CA ASP A 131 -21.83 15.18 -11.36
C ASP A 131 -20.78 15.07 -12.47
N ILE A 132 -20.54 13.84 -12.93
CA ILE A 132 -19.74 13.60 -14.14
C ILE A 132 -20.57 13.96 -15.37
N VAL A 133 -20.01 14.79 -16.25
CA VAL A 133 -20.68 15.25 -17.47
C VAL A 133 -19.93 14.82 -18.73
N ALA A 134 -20.60 14.91 -19.87
CA ALA A 134 -19.98 14.61 -21.15
C ALA A 134 -18.77 15.51 -21.41
N GLY A 135 -17.61 14.91 -21.70
CA GLY A 135 -16.34 15.59 -21.94
C GLY A 135 -15.39 15.64 -20.74
N ASP A 136 -15.81 15.20 -19.54
CA ASP A 136 -14.87 15.02 -18.43
C ASP A 136 -13.82 13.97 -18.79
N HIS A 137 -12.55 14.33 -18.69
CA HIS A 137 -11.46 13.44 -19.04
C HIS A 137 -11.19 12.46 -17.90
N TYR A 138 -10.91 11.19 -18.22
CA TYR A 138 -10.55 10.20 -17.19
C TYR A 138 -9.33 9.37 -17.55
N GLN A 139 -8.68 8.86 -16.50
CA GLN A 139 -7.58 7.91 -16.56
C GLN A 139 -7.79 6.82 -15.51
N ILE A 140 -7.76 5.55 -15.95
CA ILE A 140 -7.76 4.40 -15.04
C ILE A 140 -6.31 4.02 -14.74
N ARG A 141 -5.95 4.07 -13.47
CA ARG A 141 -4.64 3.75 -12.93
C ARG A 141 -4.75 2.44 -12.17
N MET A 142 -3.94 1.46 -12.55
CA MET A 142 -3.78 0.26 -11.75
C MET A 142 -2.62 0.47 -10.79
N VAL A 143 -2.92 0.31 -9.51
CA VAL A 143 -1.93 0.16 -8.46
C VAL A 143 -1.38 -1.25 -8.62
N LEU A 144 -0.28 -1.40 -9.36
CA LEU A 144 0.48 -2.64 -9.32
C LEU A 144 1.22 -2.62 -7.99
N ALA A 145 0.59 -3.20 -6.97
CA ALA A 145 1.37 -3.75 -5.87
C ALA A 145 2.38 -4.70 -6.53
N PRO A 146 3.68 -4.64 -6.21
CA PRO A 146 4.59 -5.69 -6.60
C PRO A 146 3.97 -6.95 -6.03
N THR A 147 3.33 -7.75 -6.88
CA THR A 147 2.91 -9.07 -6.49
C THR A 147 4.22 -9.72 -6.13
N ASN A 148 4.42 -9.98 -4.83
CA ASN A 148 5.40 -10.95 -4.42
C ASN A 148 5.19 -12.09 -5.38
N LEU A 149 6.22 -12.42 -6.17
CA LEU A 149 6.22 -13.56 -7.07
C LEU A 149 6.24 -14.77 -6.14
N ASN A 150 5.10 -15.00 -5.49
CA ASN A 150 4.86 -16.02 -4.50
C ASN A 150 4.22 -17.22 -5.18
N LYS A 151 4.01 -17.16 -6.50
CA LYS A 151 3.55 -18.24 -7.36
C LYS A 151 4.18 -18.17 -8.74
N TRP A 152 4.63 -19.30 -9.27
CA TRP A 152 4.97 -19.51 -10.68
C TRP A 152 4.24 -20.77 -11.16
N GLY A 153 3.46 -20.67 -12.24
CA GLY A 153 2.79 -21.84 -12.82
C GLY A 153 1.76 -22.49 -11.87
N GLY A 154 1.13 -21.68 -11.01
CA GLY A 154 0.19 -22.15 -10.00
C GLY A 154 0.82 -22.69 -8.72
N ILE A 155 2.15 -22.84 -8.66
CA ILE A 155 2.88 -23.35 -7.49
C ILE A 155 3.39 -22.19 -6.66
N SER A 156 3.11 -22.20 -5.36
CA SER A 156 3.64 -21.18 -4.45
C SER A 156 5.16 -21.23 -4.32
N LEU A 157 5.81 -20.07 -4.44
CA LEU A 157 7.24 -19.85 -4.23
C LEU A 157 7.47 -19.50 -2.75
N THR A 158 7.43 -20.51 -1.88
CA THR A 158 7.72 -20.34 -0.45
C THR A 158 9.19 -20.65 -0.20
N GLY A 159 10.06 -19.63 -0.24
CA GLY A 159 11.48 -19.79 0.09
C GLY A 159 12.28 -20.73 -0.82
N ARG A 160 11.68 -21.19 -1.92
CA ARG A 160 12.36 -21.95 -2.96
C ARG A 160 13.21 -21.00 -3.78
N ASP A 161 14.49 -21.28 -3.90
CA ASP A 161 15.36 -20.58 -4.84
C ASP A 161 14.93 -20.95 -6.27
N VAL A 162 14.34 -19.98 -6.98
CA VAL A 162 13.91 -20.09 -8.38
C VAL A 162 15.07 -20.28 -9.35
N SER A 163 16.32 -20.04 -8.92
CA SER A 163 17.51 -20.31 -9.73
C SER A 163 17.60 -21.78 -10.15
N LEU A 164 17.08 -22.70 -9.33
CA LEU A 164 17.05 -24.13 -9.64
C LEU A 164 16.09 -24.46 -10.79
N ASP A 165 14.92 -23.83 -10.85
CA ASP A 165 13.97 -24.05 -11.95
C ASP A 165 14.43 -23.39 -13.25
N LEU A 166 15.12 -22.24 -13.14
CA LEU A 166 15.74 -21.57 -14.28
C LEU A 166 16.88 -22.38 -14.91
N GLN A 167 17.57 -23.22 -14.12
CA GLN A 167 18.58 -24.14 -14.66
C GLN A 167 17.95 -25.21 -15.58
N HIS A 168 16.68 -25.57 -15.38
CA HIS A 168 15.97 -26.52 -16.25
C HIS A 168 15.50 -25.87 -17.56
N LEU A 169 15.39 -24.53 -17.61
CA LEU A 169 15.16 -23.78 -18.85
C LEU A 169 16.41 -23.71 -19.74
N ASN A 170 17.58 -24.04 -19.19
CA ASN A 170 18.80 -24.25 -19.97
C ASN A 170 18.82 -25.64 -20.64
N ALA A 171 17.66 -26.10 -21.11
CA ALA A 171 17.62 -27.21 -22.05
C ALA A 171 18.42 -26.78 -23.27
N ASP A 172 19.50 -27.51 -23.52
CA ASP A 172 20.44 -27.22 -24.59
C ASP A 172 19.64 -27.15 -25.91
N LEU A 173 19.62 -26.00 -26.59
CA LEU A 173 18.83 -25.82 -27.83
C LEU A 173 19.18 -26.90 -28.88
N SER A 174 20.38 -27.47 -28.78
CA SER A 174 20.87 -28.61 -29.54
C SER A 174 20.01 -29.88 -29.39
N THR A 175 19.31 -30.06 -28.27
CA THR A 175 18.43 -31.22 -28.02
C THR A 175 17.04 -31.09 -28.64
N LEU A 176 16.60 -29.86 -28.94
CA LEU A 176 15.36 -29.58 -29.67
C LEU A 176 15.49 -29.89 -31.18
N ALA A 177 16.72 -29.91 -31.71
CA ALA A 177 16.97 -30.16 -33.13
C ALA A 177 16.85 -31.65 -33.53
N THR A 178 16.66 -32.56 -32.58
CA THR A 178 16.61 -34.02 -32.82
C THR A 178 15.21 -34.64 -32.84
N GLN A 179 14.13 -33.86 -32.62
CA GLN A 179 12.77 -34.35 -32.90
C GLN A 179 12.43 -34.14 -34.38
N THR A 180 13.00 -34.97 -35.25
CA THR A 180 12.43 -35.22 -36.57
C THR A 180 11.99 -36.68 -36.58
N GLU A 181 10.67 -36.88 -36.56
CA GLU A 181 9.85 -38.10 -36.76
C GLU A 181 10.38 -39.47 -36.31
#